data_AF-A0A6J6HZ62-F1
#
_entry.id   AF-A0A6J6HZ62-F1
#
_cell.length_a   1.000
_cell.length_b   1.000
_cell.length_c   1.000
_cell.angle_alpha   90.00
_cell.angle_beta   90.00
_cell.angle_gamma   90.00
#
_symmetry.space_group_name_H-M   'P 1'
#
loop_
_entity.id
_entity.type
_entity.pdbx_description
1 polymer ?
#
loop_
_entity_poly.entity_id
_entity_poly.type
_entity_poly.pdbx_seq_one_letter_code
_entity_poly.pdbx_strand_id
1 'polypeptide(L)'
;MARHLIWKVPKKLKNVLNYKMLLLTRMGEALFPYIELKGTEAFLHGKGKKVSAGMLGSVQGVIEKQFKLEKLGLHPKTGLDTIVRSTVSLASDGIFKKIAQGKLTVERDTEIIKMEAGKVHLANGKVLDADYVICGTGFYQHVPFLEDKVMKAITDERGNFRLYRQLIPLDVKNLAFSGYNSSFFSQLNAEIGSVWIGAHIANAVKLPSRAEMLAHVDKRLAWMEWRTENKHARGTNIIPFSVHNIDELLQDLDAQIPVFTRFNQWLLPINPASYKNVSKKVRSRIGAGK
;
A
#
# COMPACT_ATOMS: atom_id res chain seq x y z
N MET A 1 -16.78 -12.76 10.82
CA MET A 1 -17.76 -11.84 10.20
C MET A 1 -17.02 -10.77 9.40
N ALA A 2 -17.61 -10.23 8.34
CA ALA A 2 -17.04 -9.17 7.51
C ALA A 2 -18.14 -8.29 6.88
N ARG A 3 -18.03 -6.96 7.03
CA ARG A 3 -18.93 -5.97 6.39
C ARG A 3 -18.85 -6.00 4.86
N HIS A 4 -17.65 -6.20 4.33
CA HIS A 4 -17.38 -6.33 2.91
C HIS A 4 -16.32 -7.39 2.70
N LEU A 5 -16.51 -8.23 1.69
CA LEU A 5 -15.44 -9.13 1.26
C LEU A 5 -14.43 -8.37 0.40
N ILE A 6 -13.16 -8.70 0.60
CA ILE A 6 -12.05 -8.21 -0.20
C ILE A 6 -11.35 -9.38 -0.88
N TRP A 7 -10.73 -9.11 -2.02
CA TRP A 7 -9.88 -10.08 -2.68
C TRP A 7 -8.73 -10.51 -1.77
N LYS A 8 -8.49 -11.83 -1.72
CA LYS A 8 -7.33 -12.43 -1.05
C LYS A 8 -6.45 -13.11 -2.09
N VAL A 9 -5.16 -12.81 -2.10
CA VAL A 9 -4.19 -13.41 -3.03
C VAL A 9 -3.55 -14.64 -2.40
N PRO A 10 -3.47 -15.79 -3.08
CA PRO A 10 -2.73 -16.94 -2.60
C PRO A 10 -1.22 -16.66 -2.61
N LYS A 11 -0.48 -17.27 -1.67
CA LYS A 11 0.99 -17.22 -1.69
C LYS A 11 1.59 -17.79 -2.98
N LYS A 12 0.92 -18.78 -3.57
CA LYS A 12 1.26 -19.37 -4.87
C LYS A 12 0.01 -19.50 -5.75
N LEU A 13 0.03 -18.92 -6.94
CA LEU A 13 -0.99 -19.13 -7.95
C LEU A 13 -0.81 -20.50 -8.59
N LYS A 14 -1.91 -21.26 -8.68
CA LYS A 14 -1.93 -22.67 -9.12
C LYS A 14 -0.89 -23.54 -8.38
N ASN A 15 -0.50 -23.17 -7.16
CA ASN A 15 0.58 -23.80 -6.38
C ASN A 15 1.99 -23.74 -7.01
N VAL A 16 2.18 -22.99 -8.10
CA VAL A 16 3.46 -22.90 -8.84
C VAL A 16 4.07 -21.50 -8.70
N LEU A 17 3.38 -20.48 -9.20
CA LEU A 17 3.94 -19.13 -9.30
C LEU A 17 3.76 -18.38 -7.98
N ASN A 18 4.87 -17.98 -7.35
CA ASN A 18 4.81 -17.19 -6.11
C ASN A 18 4.26 -15.79 -6.40
N TYR A 19 3.38 -15.29 -5.53
CA TYR A 19 2.75 -13.97 -5.65
C TYR A 19 3.74 -12.82 -5.82
N LYS A 20 4.98 -12.96 -5.32
CA LYS A 20 6.04 -11.96 -5.45
C LYS A 20 6.35 -11.61 -6.91
N MET A 21 6.17 -12.57 -7.82
CA MET A 21 6.40 -12.35 -9.25
C MET A 21 5.35 -11.42 -9.88
N LEU A 22 4.22 -11.21 -9.20
CA LEU A 22 3.16 -10.33 -9.64
C LEU A 22 3.11 -9.03 -8.84
N LEU A 23 3.28 -9.09 -7.51
CA LEU A 23 3.09 -7.93 -6.65
C LEU A 23 4.37 -7.16 -6.33
N LEU A 24 5.54 -7.80 -6.48
CA LEU A 24 6.83 -7.21 -6.10
C LEU A 24 7.68 -6.83 -7.33
N THR A 25 7.04 -6.46 -8.44
CA THR A 25 7.69 -6.04 -9.69
C THR A 25 7.15 -4.68 -10.14
N ARG A 26 7.87 -3.97 -11.03
CA ARG A 26 7.38 -2.69 -11.57
C ARG A 26 6.16 -2.89 -12.46
N MET A 27 6.08 -4.00 -13.21
CA MET A 27 4.86 -4.36 -13.94
C MET A 27 3.67 -4.54 -12.99
N GLY A 28 3.90 -5.15 -11.83
CA GLY A 28 2.88 -5.32 -10.79
C GLY A 28 2.25 -4.02 -10.33
N GLU A 29 3.07 -2.99 -10.10
CA GLU A 29 2.56 -1.65 -9.79
C GLU A 29 1.88 -1.00 -10.98
N ALA A 30 2.46 -1.11 -12.18
CA ALA A 30 1.97 -0.50 -13.41
C ALA A 30 0.60 -1.02 -13.87
N LEU A 31 0.16 -2.18 -13.38
CA LEU A 31 -1.22 -2.67 -13.59
C LEU A 31 -2.28 -1.82 -12.89
N PHE A 32 -1.87 -0.92 -11.99
CA PHE A 32 -2.76 0.00 -11.28
C PHE A 32 -2.41 1.45 -11.64
N PRO A 33 -3.40 2.34 -11.76
CA PRO A 33 -3.14 3.69 -12.23
C PRO A 33 -2.44 4.53 -11.16
N TYR A 34 -1.19 4.94 -11.43
CA TYR A 34 -0.48 5.90 -10.58
C TYR A 34 -1.02 7.33 -10.76
N ILE A 35 -0.68 8.22 -9.82
CA ILE A 35 -1.13 9.63 -9.79
C ILE A 35 -0.71 10.40 -11.06
N GLU A 36 0.42 10.02 -11.66
CA GLU A 36 0.90 10.58 -12.91
C GLU A 36 1.27 9.44 -13.86
N LEU A 37 0.43 9.20 -14.85
CA LEU A 37 0.65 8.14 -15.83
C LEU A 37 1.69 8.57 -16.86
N LYS A 38 2.81 7.85 -16.94
CA LYS A 38 3.89 8.09 -17.90
C LYS A 38 4.31 6.79 -18.58
N GLY A 39 4.83 6.89 -19.82
CA GLY A 39 5.40 5.77 -20.56
C GLY A 39 4.48 4.53 -20.61
N THR A 40 4.99 3.39 -20.13
CA THR A 40 4.26 2.12 -20.11
C THR A 40 2.95 2.19 -19.33
N GLU A 41 2.88 2.96 -18.24
CA GLU A 41 1.63 3.09 -17.47
C GLU A 41 0.57 3.86 -18.26
N ALA A 42 0.96 4.96 -18.91
CA ALA A 42 0.06 5.70 -19.79
C ALA A 42 -0.47 4.82 -20.94
N PHE A 43 0.36 3.91 -21.46
CA PHE A 43 -0.10 2.91 -22.41
C PHE A 43 -1.08 1.91 -21.76
N LEU A 44 -0.71 1.26 -20.66
CA LEU A 44 -1.52 0.23 -19.99
C LEU A 44 -2.87 0.73 -19.47
N HIS A 45 -2.99 2.03 -19.17
CA HIS A 45 -4.24 2.64 -18.73
C HIS A 45 -4.95 3.44 -19.82
N GLY A 46 -4.33 3.58 -21.00
CA GLY A 46 -4.88 4.19 -22.20
C GLY A 46 -5.15 3.16 -23.30
N LYS A 47 -4.39 3.22 -24.39
CA LYS A 47 -4.56 2.34 -25.57
C LYS A 47 -4.41 0.84 -25.24
N GLY A 48 -3.59 0.51 -24.25
CA GLY A 48 -3.33 -0.84 -23.75
C GLY A 48 -4.28 -1.31 -22.65
N LYS A 49 -5.36 -0.58 -22.33
CA LYS A 49 -6.29 -0.93 -21.23
C LYS A 49 -6.86 -2.33 -21.31
N LYS A 50 -7.11 -2.85 -22.51
CA LYS A 50 -7.57 -4.25 -22.68
C LYS A 50 -6.51 -5.27 -22.24
N VAL A 51 -5.23 -4.94 -22.38
CA VAL A 51 -4.11 -5.79 -21.97
C VAL A 51 -4.00 -5.84 -20.45
N SER A 52 -3.96 -4.68 -19.79
CA SER A 52 -3.90 -4.62 -18.31
C SER A 52 -5.13 -5.26 -17.66
N ALA A 53 -6.33 -5.00 -18.21
CA ALA A 53 -7.56 -5.66 -17.78
C ALA A 53 -7.53 -7.18 -17.99
N GLY A 54 -7.00 -7.65 -19.13
CA GLY A 54 -6.82 -9.07 -19.40
C GLY A 54 -5.83 -9.74 -18.43
N MET A 55 -4.71 -9.08 -18.11
CA MET A 55 -3.75 -9.56 -17.12
C MET A 55 -4.39 -9.69 -15.73
N LEU A 56 -5.07 -8.64 -15.25
CA LEU A 56 -5.78 -8.66 -13.97
C LEU A 56 -6.90 -9.71 -13.95
N GLY A 57 -7.69 -9.80 -15.01
CA GLY A 57 -8.75 -10.80 -15.16
C GLY A 57 -8.23 -12.24 -15.15
N SER A 58 -7.04 -12.48 -15.74
CA SER A 58 -6.41 -13.80 -15.69
C SER A 58 -6.03 -14.21 -14.27
N VAL A 59 -5.46 -13.27 -13.48
CA VAL A 59 -5.12 -13.50 -12.07
C VAL A 59 -6.40 -13.70 -11.25
N GLN A 60 -7.42 -12.89 -11.50
CA GLN A 60 -8.73 -12.98 -10.85
C GLN A 60 -9.33 -14.39 -11.03
N GLY A 61 -9.44 -14.87 -12.27
CA GLY A 61 -10.01 -16.18 -12.56
C GLY A 61 -9.21 -17.34 -11.95
N VAL A 62 -7.89 -17.20 -11.80
CA VAL A 62 -7.08 -18.18 -11.06
C VAL A 62 -7.44 -18.18 -9.57
N ILE A 63 -7.54 -17.00 -8.95
CA ILE A 63 -7.89 -16.85 -7.53
C ILE A 63 -9.28 -17.42 -7.25
N GLU A 64 -10.28 -17.05 -8.06
CA GLU A 64 -11.65 -17.54 -7.96
C GLU A 64 -11.73 -19.06 -7.98
N LYS A 65 -11.06 -19.68 -8.96
CA LYS A 65 -11.04 -21.15 -9.13
C LYS A 65 -10.26 -21.83 -8.01
N GLN A 66 -9.08 -21.31 -7.66
CA GLN A 66 -8.21 -21.92 -6.65
C GLN A 66 -8.86 -21.91 -5.26
N PHE A 67 -9.57 -20.84 -4.91
CA PHE A 67 -10.28 -20.73 -3.63
C PHE A 67 -11.74 -21.15 -3.70
N LYS A 68 -12.25 -21.53 -4.87
CA LYS A 68 -13.65 -21.92 -5.09
C LYS A 68 -14.63 -20.86 -4.59
N LEU A 69 -14.32 -19.58 -4.83
CA LEU A 69 -15.02 -18.45 -4.19
C LEU A 69 -16.53 -18.45 -4.43
N GLU A 70 -16.99 -18.74 -5.65
CA GLU A 70 -18.41 -18.83 -5.95
C GLU A 70 -19.09 -19.98 -5.19
N LYS A 71 -18.49 -21.18 -5.18
CA LYS A 71 -19.05 -22.34 -4.46
C LYS A 71 -19.13 -22.12 -2.96
N LEU A 72 -18.18 -21.36 -2.40
CA LEU A 72 -18.17 -21.03 -0.97
C LEU A 72 -19.02 -19.79 -0.65
N GLY A 73 -19.61 -19.12 -1.65
CA GLY A 73 -20.33 -17.85 -1.44
C GLY A 73 -19.41 -16.72 -0.94
N LEU A 74 -18.12 -16.76 -1.25
CA LEU A 74 -17.10 -15.80 -0.80
C LEU A 74 -16.54 -14.90 -1.90
N HIS A 75 -17.21 -14.85 -3.05
CA HIS A 75 -16.82 -13.94 -4.12
C HIS A 75 -17.06 -12.48 -3.70
N PRO A 76 -16.08 -11.56 -3.81
CA PRO A 76 -16.25 -10.14 -3.46
C PRO A 76 -17.23 -9.35 -4.32
N LYS A 77 -17.54 -9.87 -5.51
CA LYS A 77 -18.44 -9.25 -6.52
C LYS A 77 -17.93 -7.90 -7.06
N THR A 78 -16.64 -7.64 -6.88
CA THR A 78 -15.88 -6.54 -7.51
C THR A 78 -14.74 -7.12 -8.36
N GLY A 79 -14.17 -6.33 -9.28
CA GLY A 79 -12.99 -6.76 -10.04
C GLY A 79 -11.71 -6.77 -9.20
N LEU A 80 -10.71 -7.54 -9.62
CA LEU A 80 -9.42 -7.64 -8.91
C LEU A 80 -8.64 -6.31 -8.91
N ASP A 81 -8.91 -5.41 -9.85
CA ASP A 81 -8.39 -4.04 -9.87
C ASP A 81 -8.71 -3.26 -8.57
N THR A 82 -9.81 -3.62 -7.89
CA THR A 82 -10.20 -3.06 -6.59
C THR A 82 -9.38 -3.57 -5.41
N ILE A 83 -8.48 -4.55 -5.62
CA ILE A 83 -7.70 -5.14 -4.53
C ILE A 83 -6.82 -4.12 -3.83
N VAL A 84 -6.38 -3.07 -4.51
CA VAL A 84 -5.35 -2.16 -4.00
C VAL A 84 -5.86 -0.91 -3.32
N ARG A 85 -7.14 -0.88 -2.95
CA ARG A 85 -7.76 0.30 -2.31
C ARG A 85 -6.94 0.81 -1.12
N SER A 86 -6.61 -0.02 -0.14
CA SER A 86 -5.76 0.39 0.99
C SER A 86 -4.82 -0.69 1.52
N THR A 87 -5.02 -1.94 1.12
CA THR A 87 -4.21 -3.09 1.55
C THR A 87 -4.21 -4.09 0.41
N VAL A 88 -3.21 -4.98 0.35
CA VAL A 88 -3.35 -6.21 -0.43
C VAL A 88 -3.35 -7.37 0.55
N SER A 89 -4.49 -8.03 0.67
CA SER A 89 -4.64 -9.15 1.60
C SER A 89 -4.11 -10.43 0.96
N LEU A 90 -3.12 -11.05 1.61
CA LEU A 90 -2.83 -12.46 1.35
C LEU A 90 -3.89 -13.34 2.02
N ALA A 91 -4.15 -14.51 1.43
CA ALA A 91 -4.95 -15.53 2.07
C ALA A 91 -4.15 -16.21 3.18
N SER A 92 -4.74 -16.32 4.37
CA SER A 92 -4.19 -17.14 5.45
C SER A 92 -4.17 -18.61 5.02
N ASP A 93 -3.11 -19.33 5.38
CA ASP A 93 -2.93 -20.71 4.92
C ASP A 93 -4.08 -21.60 5.39
N GLY A 94 -4.67 -22.33 4.44
CA GLY A 94 -5.76 -23.27 4.70
C GLY A 94 -7.12 -22.63 5.03
N ILE A 95 -7.28 -21.30 5.03
CA ILE A 95 -8.54 -20.66 5.41
C ILE A 95 -9.74 -21.17 4.59
N PHE A 96 -9.62 -21.18 3.26
CA PHE A 96 -10.67 -21.66 2.37
C PHE A 96 -10.91 -23.16 2.48
N LYS A 97 -9.88 -23.95 2.84
CA LYS A 97 -10.03 -25.38 3.13
C LYS A 97 -10.85 -25.60 4.39
N LYS A 98 -10.58 -24.85 5.47
CA LYS A 98 -11.34 -24.91 6.72
C LYS A 98 -12.80 -24.50 6.51
N ILE A 99 -13.04 -23.47 5.68
CA ILE A 99 -14.40 -23.05 5.32
C ILE A 99 -15.13 -24.14 4.55
N ALA A 100 -14.50 -24.70 3.51
CA ALA A 100 -15.08 -25.79 2.72
C ALA A 100 -15.40 -27.04 3.56
N GLN A 101 -14.69 -27.25 4.67
CA GLN A 101 -14.90 -28.36 5.60
C GLN A 101 -15.92 -28.04 6.72
N GLY A 102 -16.54 -26.85 6.72
CA GLY A 102 -17.45 -26.42 7.77
C GLY A 102 -16.77 -26.12 9.12
N LYS A 103 -15.43 -26.08 9.17
CA LYS A 103 -14.66 -25.78 10.40
C LYS A 103 -14.55 -24.29 10.70
N LEU A 104 -14.88 -23.44 9.72
CA LEU A 104 -14.86 -21.99 9.87
C LEU A 104 -15.99 -21.40 9.04
N THR A 105 -16.81 -20.56 9.65
CA THR A 105 -17.91 -19.86 8.98
C THR A 105 -17.57 -18.39 8.81
N VAL A 106 -17.83 -17.85 7.62
CA VAL A 106 -17.69 -16.42 7.35
C VAL A 106 -19.09 -15.83 7.19
N GLU A 107 -19.54 -15.11 8.21
CA GLU A 107 -20.70 -14.24 8.08
C GLU A 107 -20.30 -12.98 7.28
N ARG A 108 -20.67 -12.95 6.00
CA ARG A 108 -20.35 -11.86 5.07
C ARG A 108 -21.47 -10.81 5.03
N ASP A 109 -21.14 -9.64 4.52
CA ASP A 109 -22.04 -8.51 4.26
C ASP A 109 -22.91 -8.16 5.49
N THR A 110 -22.31 -8.23 6.68
CA THR A 110 -22.99 -7.98 7.95
C THR A 110 -22.03 -7.45 9.02
N GLU A 111 -22.57 -7.00 10.14
CA GLU A 111 -21.84 -6.47 11.29
C GLU A 111 -22.53 -6.83 12.61
N ILE A 112 -21.80 -6.72 13.73
CA ILE A 112 -22.39 -6.83 15.07
C ILE A 112 -23.12 -5.53 15.35
N ILE A 113 -24.42 -5.62 15.69
CA ILE A 113 -25.25 -4.47 16.08
C ILE A 113 -25.52 -4.45 17.59
N LYS A 114 -25.41 -5.61 18.26
CA LYS A 114 -25.58 -5.73 19.71
C LYS A 114 -24.76 -6.90 20.24
N MET A 115 -24.19 -6.74 21.41
CA MET A 115 -23.54 -7.82 22.17
C MET A 115 -24.28 -7.99 23.50
N GLU A 116 -24.52 -9.24 23.88
CA GLU A 116 -25.11 -9.64 25.15
C GLU A 116 -24.27 -10.77 25.74
N ALA A 117 -24.51 -11.12 27.00
CA ALA A 117 -23.79 -12.22 27.63
C ALA A 117 -23.91 -13.51 26.80
N GLY A 118 -22.76 -14.00 26.30
CA GLY A 118 -22.67 -15.21 25.48
C GLY A 118 -23.23 -15.10 24.06
N LYS A 119 -23.70 -13.93 23.60
CA LYS A 119 -24.37 -13.79 22.30
C LYS A 119 -23.96 -12.53 21.54
N VAL A 120 -23.88 -12.65 20.22
CA VAL A 120 -23.71 -11.52 19.29
C VAL A 120 -24.87 -11.48 18.30
N HIS A 121 -25.48 -10.30 18.17
CA HIS A 121 -26.58 -10.04 17.24
C HIS A 121 -26.03 -9.36 16.00
N LEU A 122 -26.35 -9.90 14.84
CA LEU A 122 -25.88 -9.42 13.55
C LEU A 122 -26.95 -8.60 12.84
N ALA A 123 -26.52 -7.64 12.01
CA ALA A 123 -27.42 -6.79 11.22
C ALA A 123 -28.33 -7.56 10.26
N ASN A 124 -27.95 -8.79 9.89
CA ASN A 124 -28.77 -9.67 9.05
C ASN A 124 -29.82 -10.48 9.84
N GLY A 125 -30.02 -10.17 11.12
CA GLY A 125 -30.99 -10.83 12.01
C GLY A 125 -30.49 -12.11 12.66
N LYS A 126 -29.30 -12.62 12.31
CA LYS A 126 -28.73 -13.80 12.98
C LYS A 126 -28.26 -13.45 14.39
N VAL A 127 -28.44 -14.42 15.29
CA VAL A 127 -27.85 -14.40 16.64
C VAL A 127 -26.88 -15.57 16.73
N LEU A 128 -25.65 -15.31 17.14
CA LEU A 128 -24.63 -16.34 17.31
C LEU A 128 -24.20 -16.42 18.77
N ASP A 129 -24.01 -17.63 19.27
CA ASP A 129 -23.35 -17.83 20.56
C ASP A 129 -21.85 -17.57 20.43
N ALA A 130 -21.27 -16.87 21.41
CA ALA A 130 -19.87 -16.51 21.42
C ALA A 130 -19.33 -16.35 22.85
N ASP A 131 -18.33 -17.17 23.20
CA ASP A 131 -17.57 -17.04 24.45
C ASP A 131 -16.54 -15.90 24.37
N TYR A 132 -15.98 -15.67 23.17
CA TYR A 132 -14.94 -14.68 22.93
C TYR A 132 -15.21 -13.90 21.65
N VAL A 133 -14.95 -12.59 21.71
CA VAL A 133 -14.95 -11.70 20.54
C VAL A 133 -13.53 -11.14 20.37
N ILE A 134 -12.91 -11.44 19.23
CA ILE A 134 -11.56 -10.94 18.91
C ILE A 134 -11.67 -9.85 17.85
N CYS A 135 -11.34 -8.61 18.23
CA CYS A 135 -11.39 -7.44 17.35
C CYS A 135 -10.15 -7.35 16.44
N GLY A 136 -10.19 -8.04 15.30
CA GLY A 136 -9.19 -7.90 14.23
C GLY A 136 -9.40 -6.67 13.33
N THR A 137 -9.73 -5.51 13.91
CA THR A 137 -10.22 -4.30 13.20
C THR A 137 -9.14 -3.32 12.77
N GLY A 138 -7.86 -3.65 12.97
CA GLY A 138 -6.72 -2.83 12.56
C GLY A 138 -6.24 -1.88 13.66
N PHE A 139 -5.53 -0.82 13.27
CA PHE A 139 -4.86 0.12 14.18
C PHE A 139 -5.14 1.57 13.79
N TYR A 140 -5.14 2.45 14.78
CA TYR A 140 -5.06 3.90 14.55
C TYR A 140 -3.60 4.31 14.38
N GLN A 141 -3.36 5.22 13.44
CA GLN A 141 -2.05 5.82 13.23
C GLN A 141 -2.01 7.17 13.95
N HIS A 142 -1.23 7.26 15.02
CA HIS A 142 -1.14 8.43 15.89
C HIS A 142 0.25 8.51 16.54
N VAL A 143 0.66 9.70 16.95
CA VAL A 143 1.98 9.99 17.53
C VAL A 143 1.81 10.64 18.91
N PRO A 144 1.59 9.85 19.98
CA PRO A 144 1.11 10.36 21.27
C PRO A 144 2.14 11.21 22.03
N PHE A 145 3.41 11.21 21.62
CA PHE A 145 4.46 12.04 22.21
C PHE A 145 4.56 13.44 21.58
N LEU A 146 3.80 13.72 20.51
CA LEU A 146 3.73 15.06 19.91
C LEU A 146 2.56 15.84 20.53
N GLU A 147 2.78 17.12 20.81
CA GLU A 147 1.72 18.01 21.28
C GLU A 147 0.56 18.11 20.26
N ASP A 148 -0.68 18.30 20.75
CA ASP A 148 -1.87 18.43 19.89
C ASP A 148 -1.73 19.52 18.82
N LYS A 149 -1.05 20.63 19.13
CA LYS A 149 -0.79 21.71 18.17
C LYS A 149 0.08 21.24 17.00
N VAL A 150 1.05 20.37 17.27
CA VAL A 150 1.93 19.77 16.26
C VAL A 150 1.14 18.75 15.45
N MET A 151 0.36 17.89 16.11
CA MET A 151 -0.52 16.94 15.43
C MET A 151 -1.47 17.65 14.46
N LYS A 152 -2.15 18.72 14.90
CA LYS A 152 -3.03 19.54 14.05
C LYS A 152 -2.29 20.19 12.87
N ALA A 153 -1.03 20.57 13.04
CA ALA A 153 -0.23 21.16 11.97
C ALA A 153 0.24 20.14 10.92
N ILE A 154 0.34 18.86 11.28
CA ILE A 154 0.82 17.80 10.37
C ILE A 154 -0.30 16.91 9.83
N THR A 155 -1.56 17.13 10.21
CA THR A 155 -2.71 16.37 9.70
C THR A 155 -3.79 17.26 9.11
N ASP A 156 -4.57 16.74 8.16
CA ASP A 156 -5.82 17.37 7.72
C ASP A 156 -6.98 17.11 8.71
N GLU A 157 -8.15 17.67 8.41
CA GLU A 157 -9.37 17.52 9.23
C GLU A 157 -9.85 16.07 9.39
N ARG A 158 -9.40 15.17 8.51
CA ARG A 158 -9.71 13.73 8.53
C ARG A 158 -8.63 12.92 9.25
N GLY A 159 -7.59 13.58 9.73
CA GLY A 159 -6.44 12.96 10.37
C GLY A 159 -5.52 12.23 9.38
N ASN A 160 -5.47 12.64 8.11
CA ASN A 160 -4.42 12.21 7.20
C ASN A 160 -3.16 13.02 7.44
N PHE A 161 -2.01 12.36 7.52
CA PHE A 161 -0.72 13.02 7.63
C PHE A 161 -0.38 13.77 6.33
N ARG A 162 -0.11 15.07 6.46
CA ARG A 162 0.28 15.98 5.37
C ARG A 162 1.81 16.04 5.27
N LEU A 163 2.39 15.03 4.63
CA LEU A 163 3.84 14.84 4.55
C LEU A 163 4.32 14.88 3.09
N TYR A 164 5.23 15.80 2.78
CA TYR A 164 5.94 15.80 1.50
C TYR A 164 6.84 14.56 1.41
N ARG A 165 6.76 13.85 0.27
CA ARG A 165 7.37 12.52 0.05
C ARG A 165 7.04 11.47 1.12
N GLN A 166 5.99 11.68 1.93
CA GLN A 166 5.65 10.86 3.09
C GLN A 166 6.74 10.86 4.18
N LEU A 167 7.62 11.87 4.18
CA LEU A 167 8.75 11.97 5.10
C LEU A 167 8.69 13.23 5.95
N ILE A 168 8.42 14.41 5.37
CA ILE A 168 8.54 15.69 6.11
C ILE A 168 7.23 16.48 6.13
N PRO A 169 6.79 17.00 7.29
CA PRO A 169 5.78 18.03 7.34
C PRO A 169 6.38 19.37 6.88
N LEU A 170 5.56 20.22 6.26
CA LEU A 170 6.01 21.53 5.74
C LEU A 170 5.78 22.68 6.73
N ASP A 171 4.92 22.46 7.73
CA ASP A 171 4.52 23.46 8.73
C ASP A 171 5.20 23.27 10.09
N VAL A 172 5.97 22.20 10.24
CA VAL A 172 6.72 21.89 11.46
C VAL A 172 8.17 21.64 11.10
N LYS A 173 9.06 22.51 11.62
CA LYS A 173 10.50 22.40 11.39
C LYS A 173 11.10 21.28 12.25
N ASN A 174 12.25 20.76 11.82
CA ASN A 174 13.05 19.77 12.57
C ASN A 174 12.28 18.49 12.94
N LEU A 175 11.30 18.11 12.13
CA LEU A 175 10.51 16.89 12.28
C LEU A 175 10.56 16.10 10.97
N ALA A 176 10.80 14.80 11.07
CA ALA A 176 10.75 13.89 9.92
C ALA A 176 10.25 12.52 10.38
N PHE A 177 9.61 11.81 9.44
CA PHE A 177 9.02 10.50 9.62
C PHE A 177 9.77 9.50 8.73
N SER A 178 10.43 8.52 9.34
CA SER A 178 11.06 7.42 8.60
C SER A 178 10.33 6.11 8.90
N GLY A 179 9.97 5.37 7.84
CA GLY A 179 9.22 4.11 7.99
C GLY A 179 7.77 4.27 8.45
N TYR A 180 7.23 5.49 8.47
CA TYR A 180 5.84 5.76 8.86
C TYR A 180 4.82 5.53 7.73
N ASN A 181 5.32 5.19 6.53
CA ASN A 181 4.50 4.78 5.40
C ASN A 181 4.23 3.26 5.41
N SER A 182 3.11 2.86 4.83
CA SER A 182 2.79 1.44 4.66
C SER A 182 3.20 0.99 3.25
N SER A 183 4.04 -0.04 3.15
CA SER A 183 4.73 -0.43 1.91
C SER A 183 4.94 -1.94 1.78
N PHE A 184 4.89 -2.46 0.55
CA PHE A 184 5.35 -3.83 0.25
C PHE A 184 6.86 -4.02 0.44
N PHE A 185 7.63 -2.94 0.36
CA PHE A 185 9.07 -2.92 0.54
C PHE A 185 9.42 -2.06 1.75
N SER A 186 8.80 -2.34 2.91
CA SER A 186 8.89 -1.50 4.11
C SER A 186 10.33 -1.20 4.53
N GLN A 187 11.19 -2.21 4.60
CA GLN A 187 12.60 -2.05 4.97
C GLN A 187 13.35 -1.16 3.97
N LEU A 188 13.15 -1.40 2.67
CA LEU A 188 13.83 -0.62 1.62
C LEU A 188 13.32 0.82 1.57
N ASN A 189 12.00 1.04 1.71
CA ASN A 189 11.44 2.40 1.78
C ASN A 189 11.91 3.16 3.03
N ALA A 190 12.02 2.48 4.18
CA ALA A 190 12.59 3.09 5.38
C ALA A 190 14.08 3.44 5.19
N GLU A 191 14.87 2.55 4.59
CA GLU A 191 16.29 2.80 4.30
C GLU A 191 16.47 4.00 3.36
N ILE A 192 15.82 3.98 2.19
CA ILE A 192 15.91 5.08 1.22
C ILE A 192 15.34 6.38 1.81
N GLY A 193 14.24 6.31 2.56
CA GLY A 193 13.68 7.45 3.28
C GLY A 193 14.66 8.05 4.29
N SER A 194 15.39 7.21 5.04
CA SER A 194 16.42 7.69 5.98
C SER A 194 17.59 8.38 5.28
N VAL A 195 18.03 7.86 4.12
CA VAL A 195 19.07 8.50 3.30
C VAL A 195 18.58 9.85 2.78
N TRP A 196 17.33 9.92 2.32
CA TRP A 196 16.71 11.16 1.88
C TRP A 196 16.62 12.19 3.00
N ILE A 197 16.15 11.79 4.19
CA ILE A 197 16.10 12.66 5.37
C ILE A 197 17.49 13.17 5.75
N GLY A 198 18.50 12.30 5.75
CA GLY A 198 19.89 12.71 6.04
C GLY A 198 20.43 13.72 5.04
N ALA A 199 20.15 13.53 3.74
CA ALA A 199 20.52 14.50 2.71
C ALA A 199 19.74 15.82 2.85
N HIS A 200 18.46 15.76 3.22
CA HIS A 200 17.63 16.94 3.47
C HIS A 200 18.18 17.77 4.64
N ILE A 201 18.53 17.14 5.77
CA ILE A 201 19.16 17.79 6.93
C ILE A 201 20.50 18.45 6.53
N ALA A 202 21.25 17.82 5.63
CA ALA A 202 22.51 18.36 5.12
C ALA A 202 22.34 19.44 4.03
N ASN A 203 21.11 19.87 3.72
CA ASN A 203 20.79 20.79 2.61
C ASN A 203 21.28 20.29 1.24
N ALA A 204 21.38 18.98 1.06
CA ALA A 204 21.89 18.33 -0.14
C ALA A 204 20.79 17.80 -1.08
N VAL A 205 19.53 18.10 -0.76
CA VAL A 205 18.37 17.79 -1.62
C VAL A 205 17.84 19.11 -2.19
N LYS A 206 17.78 19.21 -3.51
CA LYS A 206 17.15 20.35 -4.18
C LYS A 206 15.64 20.20 -4.14
N LEU A 207 15.00 20.85 -3.16
CA LEU A 207 13.55 20.86 -3.03
C LEU A 207 12.90 21.88 -3.99
N PRO A 208 11.69 21.60 -4.50
CA PRO A 208 10.90 22.62 -5.17
C PRO A 208 10.41 23.69 -4.18
N SER A 209 9.72 24.71 -4.67
CA SER A 209 9.15 25.74 -3.81
C SER A 209 8.16 25.15 -2.81
N ARG A 210 7.95 25.84 -1.68
CA ARG A 210 6.98 25.40 -0.66
C ARG A 210 5.57 25.25 -1.23
N ALA A 211 5.17 26.14 -2.15
CA ALA A 211 3.86 26.08 -2.82
C ALA A 211 3.72 24.80 -3.67
N GLU A 212 4.77 24.42 -4.41
CA GLU A 212 4.78 23.18 -5.20
C GLU A 212 4.75 21.93 -4.31
N MET A 213 5.48 21.94 -3.18
CA MET A 213 5.45 20.84 -2.22
C MET A 213 4.06 20.67 -1.60
N LEU A 214 3.39 21.77 -1.23
CA LEU A 214 2.02 21.73 -0.71
C LEU A 214 1.03 21.21 -1.76
N ALA A 215 1.09 21.75 -2.98
CA ALA A 215 0.24 21.28 -4.08
C ALA A 215 0.44 19.79 -4.37
N HIS A 216 1.68 19.29 -4.27
CA HIS A 216 1.97 17.87 -4.39
C HIS A 216 1.32 17.04 -3.27
N VAL A 217 1.42 17.49 -2.01
CA VAL A 217 0.78 16.82 -0.86
C VAL A 217 -0.74 16.76 -1.06
N ASP A 218 -1.37 17.88 -1.42
CA ASP A 218 -2.83 17.96 -1.58
C ASP A 218 -3.30 17.09 -2.75
N LYS A 219 -2.62 17.14 -3.89
CA LYS A 219 -2.88 16.27 -5.06
C LYS A 219 -2.81 14.80 -4.67
N ARG A 220 -1.79 14.42 -3.87
CA ARG A 220 -1.59 13.03 -3.45
C ARG A 220 -2.64 12.57 -2.45
N LEU A 221 -3.04 13.41 -1.49
CA LEU A 221 -4.09 13.08 -0.53
C LEU A 221 -5.43 12.90 -1.24
N ALA A 222 -5.80 13.80 -2.15
CA ALA A 222 -7.01 13.68 -2.97
C ALA A 222 -7.00 12.42 -3.83
N TRP A 223 -5.88 12.10 -4.48
CA TRP A 223 -5.73 10.87 -5.27
C TRP A 223 -5.81 9.61 -4.38
N MET A 224 -5.21 9.65 -3.18
CA MET A 224 -5.27 8.56 -2.21
C MET A 224 -6.71 8.32 -1.73
N GLU A 225 -7.46 9.37 -1.45
CA GLU A 225 -8.86 9.30 -1.08
C GLU A 225 -9.71 8.65 -2.18
N TRP A 226 -9.56 9.13 -3.42
CA TRP A 226 -10.24 8.58 -4.59
C TRP A 226 -9.94 7.08 -4.77
N ARG A 227 -8.66 6.69 -4.79
CA ARG A 227 -8.26 5.29 -5.06
C ARG A 227 -8.62 4.34 -3.92
N THR A 228 -8.71 4.85 -2.68
CA THR A 228 -9.04 4.05 -1.49
C THR A 228 -10.55 3.95 -1.27
N GLU A 229 -11.34 4.71 -2.04
CA GLU A 229 -12.78 4.89 -1.86
C GLU A 229 -13.10 5.31 -0.42
N ASN A 230 -12.43 6.36 0.04
CA ASN A 230 -12.58 6.94 1.37
C ASN A 230 -12.18 6.02 2.53
N LYS A 231 -11.59 4.85 2.25
CA LYS A 231 -11.09 3.96 3.30
C LYS A 231 -9.81 4.55 3.91
N HIS A 232 -9.70 4.45 5.23
CA HIS A 232 -8.59 5.04 5.98
C HIS A 232 -7.22 4.55 5.47
N ALA A 233 -6.46 5.49 4.90
CA ALA A 233 -5.07 5.32 4.46
C ALA A 233 -4.11 6.34 5.11
N ARG A 234 -4.67 7.28 5.90
CA ARG A 234 -3.99 8.22 6.79
C ARG A 234 -2.90 9.06 6.12
N GLY A 235 -2.94 9.20 4.80
CA GLY A 235 -1.95 9.96 4.02
C GLY A 235 -0.58 9.30 3.88
N THR A 236 -0.31 8.15 4.52
CA THR A 236 1.00 7.50 4.48
C THR A 236 1.03 6.16 3.74
N ASN A 237 -0.12 5.67 3.27
CA ASN A 237 -0.15 4.42 2.51
C ASN A 237 0.39 4.59 1.09
N ILE A 238 1.43 3.82 0.74
CA ILE A 238 2.04 3.81 -0.58
C ILE A 238 1.87 2.47 -1.31
N ILE A 239 1.00 1.58 -0.85
CA ILE A 239 0.69 0.30 -1.53
C ILE A 239 -0.34 0.55 -2.64
N PRO A 240 -0.14 0.05 -3.89
CA PRO A 240 0.95 -0.82 -4.32
C PRO A 240 2.24 -0.11 -4.68
N PHE A 241 2.20 1.20 -4.91
CA PHE A 241 3.24 2.09 -5.49
C PHE A 241 4.49 2.32 -4.60
N SER A 242 5.01 1.25 -4.01
CA SER A 242 6.16 1.27 -3.12
C SER A 242 7.47 1.52 -3.86
N VAL A 243 7.58 1.06 -5.11
CA VAL A 243 8.72 1.29 -6.00
C VAL A 243 8.67 2.69 -6.59
N HIS A 244 7.49 3.20 -6.94
CA HIS A 244 7.32 4.61 -7.30
C HIS A 244 7.83 5.55 -6.20
N ASN A 245 7.47 5.29 -4.95
CA ASN A 245 7.97 6.08 -3.82
C ASN A 245 9.50 6.04 -3.73
N ILE A 246 10.12 4.85 -3.88
CA ILE A 246 11.57 4.70 -3.91
C ILE A 246 12.18 5.51 -5.08
N ASP A 247 11.65 5.38 -6.29
CA ASP A 247 12.15 6.06 -7.48
C ASP A 247 12.08 7.59 -7.33
N GLU A 248 11.01 8.12 -6.76
CA GLU A 248 10.84 9.53 -6.45
C GLU A 248 11.92 10.03 -5.48
N LEU A 249 12.17 9.30 -4.39
CA LEU A 249 13.23 9.64 -3.44
C LEU A 249 14.62 9.54 -4.08
N LEU A 250 14.87 8.52 -4.91
CA LEU A 250 16.13 8.37 -5.63
C LEU A 250 16.35 9.46 -6.67
N GLN A 251 15.27 9.99 -7.27
CA GLN A 251 15.33 11.11 -8.19
C GLN A 251 15.74 12.39 -7.47
N ASP A 252 15.11 12.69 -6.34
CA ASP A 252 15.47 13.84 -5.50
C ASP A 252 16.94 13.75 -5.04
N LEU A 253 17.41 12.53 -4.77
CA LEU A 253 18.79 12.25 -4.40
C LEU A 253 19.75 12.19 -5.58
N ASP A 254 19.31 12.20 -6.84
CA ASP A 254 20.16 11.88 -8.00
C ASP A 254 20.99 10.58 -7.77
N ALA A 255 20.32 9.54 -7.28
CA ALA A 255 20.92 8.27 -6.86
C ALA A 255 20.19 7.05 -7.46
N GLN A 256 19.62 7.22 -8.65
CA GLN A 256 18.89 6.17 -9.37
C GLN A 256 19.77 4.94 -9.60
N ILE A 257 19.14 3.77 -9.52
CA ILE A 257 19.78 2.49 -9.84
C ILE A 257 20.10 2.38 -11.35
N PRO A 258 21.05 1.50 -11.75
CA PRO A 258 21.39 1.31 -13.15
C PRO A 258 20.17 0.97 -14.03
N VAL A 259 20.14 1.51 -15.25
CA VAL A 259 19.02 1.34 -16.19
C VAL A 259 18.71 -0.13 -16.47
N PHE A 260 19.74 -0.96 -16.65
CA PHE A 260 19.55 -2.39 -16.89
C PHE A 260 18.93 -3.12 -15.69
N THR A 261 19.30 -2.72 -14.46
CA THR A 261 18.66 -3.24 -13.25
C THR A 261 17.19 -2.83 -13.18
N ARG A 262 16.89 -1.56 -13.49
CA ARG A 262 15.52 -1.05 -13.54
C ARG A 262 14.68 -1.78 -14.59
N PHE A 263 15.27 -2.05 -15.76
CA PHE A 263 14.63 -2.81 -16.84
C PHE A 263 14.26 -4.23 -16.39
N ASN A 264 15.20 -4.98 -15.80
CA ASN A 264 14.94 -6.33 -15.32
C ASN A 264 13.86 -6.38 -14.22
N GLN A 265 13.82 -5.36 -13.35
CA GLN A 265 12.82 -5.21 -12.29
C GLN A 265 11.39 -4.97 -12.80
N TRP A 266 11.18 -4.77 -14.10
CA TRP A 266 9.84 -4.78 -14.67
C TRP A 266 9.16 -6.14 -14.55
N LEU A 267 9.89 -7.23 -14.81
CA LEU A 267 9.32 -8.58 -14.83
C LEU A 267 9.86 -9.46 -13.71
N LEU A 268 11.00 -9.10 -13.12
CA LEU A 268 11.58 -9.80 -11.97
C LEU A 268 11.31 -9.04 -10.66
N PRO A 269 11.20 -9.75 -9.53
CA PRO A 269 11.04 -9.11 -8.23
C PRO A 269 12.12 -8.09 -7.95
N ILE A 270 11.74 -6.98 -7.30
CA ILE A 270 12.71 -5.98 -6.83
C ILE A 270 13.73 -6.67 -5.92
N ASN A 271 15.00 -6.45 -6.22
CA ASN A 271 16.11 -6.92 -5.40
C ASN A 271 16.65 -5.75 -4.56
N PRO A 272 16.46 -5.74 -3.23
CA PRO A 272 17.00 -4.70 -2.35
C PRO A 272 18.52 -4.52 -2.46
N ALA A 273 19.28 -5.59 -2.79
CA ALA A 273 20.73 -5.50 -2.96
C ALA A 273 21.16 -4.57 -4.10
N SER A 274 20.27 -4.28 -5.05
CA SER A 274 20.51 -3.29 -6.11
C SER A 274 20.67 -1.85 -5.59
N TYR A 275 20.21 -1.58 -4.37
CA TYR A 275 20.20 -0.25 -3.75
C TYR A 275 21.35 -0.03 -2.76
N LYS A 276 22.18 -1.06 -2.49
CA LYS A 276 23.23 -1.04 -1.46
C LYS A 276 24.22 0.13 -1.52
N ASN A 277 24.43 0.69 -2.73
CA ASN A 277 25.39 1.76 -2.96
C ASN A 277 24.77 3.17 -2.84
N VAL A 278 23.45 3.30 -2.69
CA VAL A 278 22.74 4.60 -2.65
C VAL A 278 23.28 5.46 -1.51
N SER A 279 23.30 4.92 -0.28
CA SER A 279 23.83 5.64 0.89
C SER A 279 25.29 6.07 0.71
N LYS A 280 26.13 5.23 0.10
CA LYS A 280 27.53 5.56 -0.19
C LYS A 280 27.64 6.72 -1.19
N LYS A 281 26.88 6.66 -2.30
CA LYS A 281 26.85 7.71 -3.35
C LYS A 281 26.35 9.05 -2.82
N VAL A 282 25.34 9.04 -1.94
CA VAL A 282 24.81 10.25 -1.31
C VAL A 282 25.84 10.84 -0.33
N ARG A 283 26.41 10.02 0.56
CA ARG A 283 27.42 10.49 1.51
C ARG A 283 28.67 11.06 0.85
N SER A 284 29.18 10.46 -0.23
CA SER A 284 30.36 10.97 -0.91
C SER A 284 30.14 12.38 -1.49
N ARG A 285 28.93 12.69 -1.97
CA ARG A 285 28.61 14.03 -2.48
C ARG A 285 28.44 15.06 -1.37
N ILE A 286 27.79 14.68 -0.26
CA ILE A 286 27.67 15.55 0.92
C ILE A 286 29.05 15.84 1.51
N GLY A 287 29.91 14.82 1.61
CA GLY A 287 31.26 14.95 2.14
C GLY A 287 32.22 15.72 1.22
N ALA A 288 32.03 15.64 -0.10
CA ALA A 288 32.81 16.40 -1.08
C ALA A 288 32.39 17.88 -1.20
N GLY A 289 31.27 18.27 -0.58
CA GLY A 289 30.76 19.65 -0.52
C GLY A 289 31.06 20.37 0.80
N LYS A 290 31.87 19.76 1.68
CA LYS A 290 32.47 20.39 2.86
C LYS A 290 33.95 20.67 2.58
#